data_AF-A0A9X9LIW6-F1
#
_entry.id   AF-A0A9X9LIW6-F1
#
_cell.length_a   1.000
_cell.length_b   1.000
_cell.length_c   1.000
_cell.angle_alpha   90.00
_cell.angle_beta   90.00
_cell.angle_gamma   90.00
#
_symmetry.space_group_name_H-M   'P 1'
#
loop_
_entity.id
_entity.type
_entity.pdbx_description
1 polymer ?
#
loop_
_entity_poly.entity_id
_entity_poly.type
_entity_poly.pdbx_seq_one_letter_code
_entity_poly.pdbx_strand_id
1 'polypeptide(L)'
;ARLGASALDSIQEFRLSGWLAQQEDAHRIVLYQTDASLTPWTVRCLRQADCILIVGLGDQEPTLGQLEQMLENTAVRALKQLVLLH
;
A
#
# COMPACT_ATOMS: atom_id res chain seq x y z
N ALA A 1 19.56 4.72 -6.74
CA ALA A 1 19.99 5.13 -5.38
C ALA A 1 19.08 4.43 -4.36
N ARG A 2 19.65 3.71 -3.39
CA ARG A 2 18.89 3.02 -2.33
C ARG A 2 18.49 4.04 -1.27
N LEU A 3 17.19 4.17 -1.02
CA LEU A 3 16.69 4.89 0.16
C LEU A 3 17.10 4.10 1.41
N GLY A 4 17.79 4.75 2.35
CA GLY A 4 18.22 4.14 3.60
C GLY A 4 17.05 3.91 4.57
N ALA A 5 17.31 3.22 5.68
CA ALA A 5 16.29 2.80 6.66
C ALA A 5 15.48 3.95 7.30
N SER A 6 15.94 5.20 7.20
CA SER A 6 15.27 6.41 7.71
C SER A 6 14.47 7.19 6.66
N ALA A 7 14.28 6.63 5.46
CA ALA A 7 13.56 7.31 4.38
C ALA A 7 12.06 7.57 4.68
N LEU A 8 11.52 6.92 5.72
CA LEU A 8 10.14 7.05 6.15
C LEU A 8 9.95 8.11 7.26
N ASP A 9 11.03 8.72 7.78
CA ASP A 9 10.93 9.80 8.77
C ASP A 9 10.36 11.08 8.14
N SER A 10 9.52 11.81 8.90
CA SER A 10 8.75 12.98 8.43
C SER A 10 9.60 14.10 7.77
N ILE A 11 10.89 14.18 8.09
CA ILE A 11 11.85 15.14 7.52
C ILE A 11 12.28 14.76 6.08
N GLN A 12 12.07 13.50 5.68
CA GLN A 12 12.45 12.97 4.36
C GLN A 12 11.25 12.74 3.42
N GLU A 13 10.03 13.11 3.83
CA GLU A 13 8.81 12.86 3.05
C GLU A 13 8.86 13.42 1.62
N PHE A 14 9.48 14.59 1.42
CA PHE A 14 9.68 15.18 0.10
C PHE A 14 10.62 14.32 -0.77
N ARG A 15 11.70 13.79 -0.19
CA ARG A 15 12.65 12.93 -0.91
C ARG A 15 12.03 11.59 -1.24
N LEU A 16 11.28 11.01 -0.31
CA LEU A 16 10.52 9.78 -0.54
C LEU A 16 9.50 9.98 -1.66
N SER A 17 8.71 11.05 -1.61
CA SER A 17 7.70 11.35 -2.63
C SER A 17 8.34 11.54 -4.02
N GLY A 18 9.44 12.30 -4.11
CA GLY A 18 10.15 12.50 -5.37
C GLY A 18 10.76 11.20 -5.92
N TRP A 19 11.29 10.35 -5.05
CA TRP A 19 11.83 9.06 -5.46
C TRP A 19 10.74 8.10 -5.94
N LEU A 20 9.59 8.04 -5.25
CA LEU A 20 8.43 7.22 -5.66
C LEU A 20 7.90 7.67 -7.02
N ALA A 21 7.72 8.98 -7.22
CA ALA A 21 7.31 9.52 -8.51
C ALA A 21 8.28 9.14 -9.64
N GLN A 22 9.59 9.11 -9.35
CA GLN A 22 10.58 8.64 -10.33
C GLN A 22 10.42 7.14 -10.64
N GLN A 23 10.10 6.30 -9.65
CA GLN A 23 9.85 4.88 -9.91
C GLN A 23 8.56 4.68 -10.74
N GLU A 24 7.51 5.43 -10.43
CA GLU A 24 6.22 5.40 -11.15
C GLU A 24 6.36 5.85 -12.60
N ASP A 25 7.22 6.84 -12.88
CA ASP A 25 7.51 7.29 -14.26
C ASP A 25 8.38 6.27 -15.03
N ALA A 26 9.33 5.63 -14.33
CA ALA A 26 10.27 4.70 -14.94
C ALA A 26 9.70 3.28 -15.18
N HIS A 27 8.66 2.89 -14.43
CA HIS A 27 8.12 1.54 -14.43
C HIS A 27 6.62 1.52 -14.71
N ARG A 28 6.20 0.64 -15.63
CA ARG A 28 4.78 0.46 -15.96
C ARG A 28 3.95 -0.03 -14.77
N ILE A 29 4.56 -0.75 -13.84
CA ILE A 29 3.94 -1.28 -12.63
C ILE A 29 4.92 -1.09 -11.48
N VAL A 30 4.43 -0.55 -10.37
CA VAL A 30 5.15 -0.44 -9.10
C VAL A 30 4.30 -1.10 -8.02
N LEU A 31 4.94 -1.93 -7.19
CA LEU A 31 4.26 -2.61 -6.08
C LEU A 31 4.72 -2.01 -4.76
N TYR A 32 3.76 -1.51 -3.98
CA TYR A 32 3.99 -1.05 -2.62
C TYR A 32 3.46 -2.07 -1.63
N GLN A 33 4.34 -2.56 -0.76
CA GLN A 33 3.94 -3.39 0.38
C GLN A 33 3.55 -2.49 1.54
N THR A 34 2.32 -2.61 2.02
CA THR A 34 1.85 -1.89 3.21
C THR A 34 2.36 -2.55 4.49
N ASP A 35 2.34 -1.78 5.58
CA ASP A 35 2.52 -2.35 6.91
C ASP A 35 1.23 -3.06 7.36
N ALA A 36 1.34 -3.92 8.37
CA ALA A 36 0.18 -4.56 9.00
C ALA A 36 -0.73 -3.58 9.79
N SER A 37 -0.27 -2.34 9.98
CA SER A 37 -0.98 -1.28 10.68
C SER A 37 -1.10 -0.02 9.82
N LEU A 38 -1.88 0.95 10.29
CA LEU A 38 -2.16 2.22 9.58
C LEU A 38 -1.06 3.23 9.79
N THR A 39 0.13 2.90 9.32
CA THR A 39 1.24 3.86 9.27
C THR A 39 0.95 4.94 8.22
N PRO A 40 1.63 6.09 8.27
CA PRO A 40 1.58 7.08 7.20
C PRO A 40 1.91 6.49 5.82
N TRP A 41 2.80 5.48 5.78
CA TRP A 41 3.13 4.73 4.58
C TRP A 41 1.93 3.92 4.06
N THR A 42 1.26 3.15 4.92
CA THR A 42 0.04 2.42 4.56
C THR A 42 -1.02 3.38 4.02
N VAL A 43 -1.30 4.48 4.70
CA VAL A 43 -2.29 5.48 4.25
C VAL A 43 -1.92 6.06 2.87
N ARG A 44 -0.64 6.34 2.63
CA ARG A 44 -0.14 6.81 1.32
C ARG A 44 -0.38 5.76 0.24
N CYS A 45 -0.01 4.51 0.47
CA CYS A 45 -0.26 3.41 -0.47
C CYS A 45 -1.74 3.34 -0.83
N LEU A 46 -2.63 3.38 0.16
CA LEU A 46 -4.08 3.29 -0.07
C LEU A 46 -4.64 4.47 -0.86
N ARG A 47 -4.07 5.67 -0.72
CA ARG A 47 -4.52 6.88 -1.44
C ARG A 47 -3.98 6.96 -2.87
N GLN A 48 -2.79 6.42 -3.13
CA GLN A 48 -2.11 6.54 -4.42
C GLN A 48 -2.33 5.32 -5.32
N ALA A 49 -2.67 4.16 -4.73
CA ALA A 49 -2.93 2.95 -5.48
C ALA A 49 -4.07 3.14 -6.50
N ASP A 50 -3.82 2.67 -7.72
CA ASP A 50 -4.84 2.41 -8.73
C ASP A 50 -5.44 0.99 -8.55
N CYS A 51 -4.68 0.07 -7.97
CA CYS A 51 -5.11 -1.26 -7.58
C CYS A 51 -4.58 -1.66 -6.20
N ILE A 52 -5.46 -2.24 -5.37
CA ILE A 52 -5.15 -2.78 -4.05
C ILE A 52 -5.34 -4.29 -4.08
N LEU A 53 -4.26 -5.01 -3.80
CA LEU A 53 -4.26 -6.46 -3.64
C LEU A 53 -4.40 -6.81 -2.16
N ILE A 54 -5.50 -7.47 -1.83
CA ILE A 54 -5.75 -8.04 -0.51
C ILE A 54 -5.40 -9.52 -0.60
N VAL A 55 -4.39 -9.96 0.14
CA VAL A 55 -3.92 -11.35 0.08
C VAL A 55 -4.36 -12.08 1.33
N GLY A 56 -5.17 -13.11 1.17
CA GLY A 56 -5.64 -13.98 2.24
C GLY A 56 -5.23 -15.43 2.02
N LEU A 57 -5.17 -16.21 3.09
CA LEU A 57 -5.05 -17.66 3.01
C LEU A 57 -6.46 -18.25 2.84
N GLY A 58 -6.67 -19.07 1.81
CA GLY A 58 -7.99 -19.57 1.42
C GLY A 58 -8.58 -20.60 2.38
N ASP A 59 -7.77 -21.13 3.29
CA ASP A 59 -8.15 -22.07 4.34
C ASP A 59 -8.58 -21.37 5.65
N GLN A 60 -8.37 -20.05 5.77
CA GLN A 60 -8.76 -19.27 6.94
C GLN A 60 -10.21 -18.76 6.85
N GLU A 61 -10.81 -18.49 8.02
CA GLU A 61 -12.16 -17.93 8.07
C GLU A 61 -12.23 -16.57 7.34
N PRO A 62 -13.30 -16.30 6.57
CA PRO A 62 -13.47 -15.07 5.78
C PRO A 62 -13.88 -13.89 6.67
N THR A 63 -13.04 -13.57 7.65
CA THR A 63 -13.29 -12.48 8.61
C THR A 63 -12.56 -11.22 8.16
N LEU A 64 -13.26 -10.10 8.14
CA LEU A 64 -12.68 -8.82 7.75
C LEU A 64 -11.62 -8.38 8.77
N GLY A 65 -10.39 -8.24 8.31
CA GLY A 65 -9.29 -7.63 9.06
C GLY A 65 -9.49 -6.11 9.24
N GLN A 66 -8.77 -5.54 10.20
CA GLN A 66 -8.87 -4.11 10.53
C GLN A 66 -8.58 -3.19 9.32
N LEU A 67 -7.60 -3.55 8.49
CA LEU A 67 -7.27 -2.79 7.27
C LEU A 67 -8.38 -2.88 6.22
N GLU A 68 -8.99 -4.05 6.06
CA GLU A 68 -10.08 -4.26 5.09
C GLU A 68 -11.33 -3.47 5.47
N GLN A 69 -11.71 -3.49 6.76
CA GLN A 69 -12.81 -2.68 7.27
C GLN A 69 -12.59 -1.18 7.01
N MET A 70 -11.35 -0.72 7.12
CA MET A 70 -11.02 0.69 6.86
C MET A 70 -10.97 1.04 5.37
N LEU A 71 -10.63 0.09 4.50
CA LEU A 71 -10.75 0.25 3.06
C LEU A 71 -12.20 0.39 2.61
N GLU A 72 -13.15 -0.21 3.31
CA GLU A 72 -14.58 0.02 3.04
C GLU A 72 -15.02 1.43 3.47
N ASN A 73 -14.55 1.89 4.63
CA ASN A 73 -14.91 3.20 5.17
C ASN A 73 -14.20 4.37 4.48
N THR A 74 -13.07 4.11 3.83
CA THR A 74 -12.34 5.12 3.05
C THR A 74 -12.81 5.04 1.61
N ALA A 75 -13.29 6.15 1.04
CA ALA A 75 -13.66 6.24 -0.37
C ALA A 75 -12.40 6.18 -1.26
N VAL A 76 -11.82 4.98 -1.38
CA VAL A 76 -10.67 4.70 -2.22
C VAL A 76 -11.18 4.39 -3.63
N ARG A 77 -10.71 5.14 -4.62
CA ARG A 77 -11.07 4.95 -6.03
C ARG A 77 -10.33 3.79 -6.71
N ALA A 78 -9.44 3.13 -5.99
CA ALA A 78 -8.65 2.00 -6.49
C ALA A 78 -9.50 0.75 -6.73
N LEU A 79 -9.12 -0.06 -7.72
CA LEU A 79 -9.64 -1.40 -7.91
C LEU A 79 -9.19 -2.30 -6.74
N LYS A 80 -10.13 -2.93 -6.04
CA LYS A 80 -9.82 -3.86 -4.94
C LYS A 80 -9.89 -5.30 -5.46
N GLN A 81 -8.83 -6.08 -5.28
CA GLN A 81 -8.78 -7.49 -5.67
C GLN A 81 -8.40 -8.36 -4.46
N LEU A 82 -9.23 -9.36 -4.16
CA LEU A 82 -8.90 -10.39 -3.19
C LEU A 82 -8.17 -11.54 -3.90
N VAL A 83 -6.98 -11.87 -3.41
CA VAL A 83 -6.15 -12.97 -3.87
C VAL A 83 -6.09 -14.00 -2.75
N LEU A 84 -6.68 -15.17 -2.98
CA LEU A 84 -6.66 -16.28 -2.03
C LEU A 84 -5.55 -17.27 -2.39
N LEU A 85 -4.63 -17.47 -1.46
CA LEU A 85 -3.57 -18.47 -1.58
C LEU A 85 -4.09 -19.83 -1.12
N HIS A 86 -3.78 -20.89 -1.88
CA HIS A 86 -4.08 -22.29 -1.56
C HIS A 86 -2.87 -22.97 -0.92
#